data_AF-A0A2B7ZIT2-F1
#
_entry.id   AF-A0A2B7ZIT2-F1
#
_cell.length_a   1.000
_cell.length_b   1.000
_cell.length_c   1.000
_cell.angle_alpha   90.00
_cell.angle_beta   90.00
_cell.angle_gamma   90.00
#
_symmetry.space_group_name_H-M   'P 1'
#
loop_
_entity.id
_entity.type
_entity.pdbx_description
1 polymer ?
#
loop_
_entity_poly.entity_id
_entity_poly.type
_entity_poly.pdbx_seq_one_letter_code
_entity_poly.pdbx_strand_id
1 'polypeptide(L)'
;MFLDVENPSSADIHKAADYIFHVAEIAGWDHVGVGSDFDGTDNVPIGLEPKLATDEQIWKFAGENILRVWTEAESFSQVLKSAGEKSTEETWLGRKWTRAYLSMPFMFMTARATESPEKRIPEGMNW
;
A
#
# COMPACT_ATOMS: atom_id res chain seq x y z
N MET A 1 -2.84 -17.58 -7.39
CA MET A 1 -2.25 -16.32 -6.90
C MET A 1 -1.91 -15.47 -8.11
N PHE A 2 -2.01 -14.14 -8.01
CA PHE A 2 -1.72 -13.22 -9.13
C PHE A 2 -0.26 -13.29 -9.57
N LEU A 3 0.66 -13.24 -8.59
CA LEU A 3 2.07 -13.53 -8.79
C LEU A 3 2.31 -15.03 -8.58
N ASP A 4 2.84 -15.69 -9.59
CA ASP A 4 3.45 -17.01 -9.49
C ASP A 4 4.92 -16.81 -9.11
N VAL A 5 5.29 -17.25 -7.90
CA VAL A 5 6.65 -17.07 -7.36
C VAL A 5 7.64 -18.03 -8.03
N GLU A 6 7.17 -19.18 -8.53
CA GLU A 6 8.00 -20.16 -9.23
C GLU A 6 8.16 -19.80 -10.72
N ASN A 7 7.16 -19.11 -11.29
CA ASN A 7 7.20 -18.59 -12.65
C ASN A 7 6.73 -17.12 -12.75
N PRO A 8 7.55 -16.14 -12.33
CA PRO A 8 7.19 -14.72 -12.37
C PRO A 8 6.96 -14.20 -13.80
N SER A 9 7.57 -14.83 -14.81
CA SER A 9 7.35 -14.50 -16.22
C SER A 9 5.93 -14.80 -16.72
N SER A 10 5.14 -15.54 -15.93
CA SER A 10 3.73 -15.83 -16.25
C SER A 10 2.76 -14.75 -15.76
N ALA A 11 3.22 -13.70 -15.06
CA ALA A 11 2.37 -12.60 -14.63
C ALA A 11 2.16 -11.60 -15.80
N ASP A 12 0.96 -11.64 -16.37
CA ASP A 12 0.54 -10.76 -17.47
C ASP A 12 -0.63 -9.85 -17.08
N ILE A 13 -0.94 -8.88 -17.96
CA ILE A 13 -2.06 -7.96 -17.80
C ILE A 13 -3.43 -8.64 -17.86
N HIS A 14 -3.55 -9.80 -18.51
CA HIS A 14 -4.82 -10.52 -18.60
C HIS A 14 -5.18 -11.11 -17.23
N LYS A 15 -4.24 -11.76 -16.56
CA LYS A 15 -4.41 -12.19 -15.16
C LYS A 15 -4.72 -11.02 -14.24
N ALA A 16 -4.02 -9.89 -14.39
CA ALA A 16 -4.31 -8.69 -13.58
C ALA A 16 -5.77 -8.23 -13.75
N ALA A 17 -6.25 -8.20 -14.99
CA ALA A 17 -7.64 -7.88 -15.30
C ALA A 17 -8.62 -8.92 -14.73
N ASP A 18 -8.38 -10.22 -14.91
CA ASP A 18 -9.24 -11.29 -14.38
C ASP A 18 -9.45 -11.15 -12.86
N TYR A 19 -8.41 -10.81 -12.10
CA TYR A 19 -8.53 -10.52 -10.67
C TYR A 19 -9.35 -9.26 -10.39
N ILE A 20 -9.18 -8.17 -11.17
CA ILE A 20 -10.01 -6.95 -11.05
C ILE A 20 -11.48 -7.27 -11.30
N PHE A 21 -11.81 -8.02 -12.34
CA PHE A 21 -13.17 -8.45 -12.65
C PHE A 21 -13.76 -9.35 -11.58
N HIS A 22 -12.99 -10.30 -11.05
CA HIS A 22 -13.44 -11.18 -9.97
C HIS A 22 -13.75 -10.42 -8.67
N VAL A 23 -12.91 -9.44 -8.30
CA VAL A 23 -13.20 -8.57 -7.14
C VAL A 23 -14.41 -7.68 -7.41
N ALA A 24 -14.57 -7.15 -8.63
CA ALA A 24 -15.73 -6.34 -9.01
C ALA A 24 -17.04 -7.16 -9.08
N GLU A 25 -16.98 -8.44 -9.42
CA GLU A 25 -18.12 -9.38 -9.39
C GLU A 25 -18.59 -9.64 -7.95
N ILE A 26 -17.66 -9.82 -7.01
CA ILE A 26 -17.96 -10.11 -5.60
C ILE A 26 -18.39 -8.85 -4.83
N ALA A 27 -17.64 -7.76 -4.97
CA ALA A 27 -17.79 -6.56 -4.14
C ALA A 27 -18.53 -5.41 -4.84
N GLY A 28 -18.75 -5.48 -6.15
CA GLY A 28 -19.28 -4.39 -6.95
C GLY A 28 -18.23 -3.36 -7.35
N TRP A 29 -18.41 -2.73 -8.53
CA TRP A 29 -17.47 -1.75 -9.08
C TRP A 29 -17.25 -0.50 -8.23
N ASP A 30 -18.16 -0.18 -7.29
CA ASP A 30 -17.99 0.93 -6.36
C ASP A 30 -16.95 0.64 -5.25
N HIS A 31 -16.46 -0.59 -5.15
CA HIS A 31 -15.56 -1.06 -4.09
C HIS A 31 -14.17 -1.50 -4.60
N VAL A 32 -13.86 -1.26 -5.88
CA VAL A 32 -12.58 -1.67 -6.51
C VAL A 32 -11.76 -0.46 -6.95
N GLY A 33 -10.44 -0.53 -6.80
CA GLY A 33 -9.52 0.50 -7.28
C GLY A 33 -8.14 -0.07 -7.57
N VAL A 34 -7.24 0.75 -8.11
CA VAL A 34 -5.86 0.35 -8.43
C VAL A 34 -4.87 0.81 -7.36
N GLY A 35 -3.96 -0.09 -6.99
CA GLY A 35 -2.74 0.22 -6.25
C GLY A 35 -1.61 -0.65 -6.81
N SER A 36 -0.66 -0.05 -7.51
CA SER A 36 0.31 -0.79 -8.33
C SER A 36 1.48 -1.40 -7.56
N ASP A 37 1.75 -0.90 -6.34
CA ASP A 37 2.94 -1.25 -5.53
C ASP A 37 4.27 -1.20 -6.35
N PHE A 38 4.37 -0.21 -7.25
CA PHE A 38 5.61 0.04 -7.98
C PHE A 38 6.76 0.30 -7.00
N ASP A 39 7.92 -0.22 -7.34
CA ASP A 39 9.14 -0.26 -6.51
C ASP A 39 9.07 -1.14 -5.24
N GLY A 40 7.95 -1.83 -4.98
CA GLY A 40 7.80 -2.83 -3.92
C GLY A 40 8.32 -4.24 -4.27
N THR A 41 8.54 -4.53 -5.56
CA THR A 41 8.93 -5.87 -6.07
C THR A 41 9.97 -5.80 -7.19
N ASP A 42 10.79 -6.85 -7.31
CA ASP A 42 11.83 -6.95 -8.35
C ASP A 42 11.29 -7.22 -9.78
N ASN A 43 10.02 -7.63 -9.91
CA ASN A 43 9.41 -8.04 -11.17
C ASN A 43 7.99 -7.45 -11.30
N VAL A 44 7.72 -6.76 -12.41
CA VAL A 44 6.39 -6.19 -12.72
C VAL A 44 5.76 -6.87 -13.95
N PRO A 45 4.41 -6.98 -14.03
CA PRO A 45 3.73 -7.53 -15.19
C PRO A 45 3.98 -6.73 -16.48
N ILE A 46 4.07 -7.42 -17.61
CA ILE A 46 4.28 -6.78 -18.92
C ILE A 46 2.95 -6.25 -19.47
N GLY A 47 2.97 -4.99 -19.93
CA GLY A 47 1.90 -4.42 -20.78
C GLY A 47 0.64 -3.94 -20.05
N LEU A 48 0.79 -3.14 -19.00
CA LEU A 48 -0.29 -2.71 -18.09
C LEU A 48 -1.31 -1.68 -18.68
N GLU A 49 -1.70 -1.81 -19.96
CA GLU A 49 -2.69 -0.92 -20.59
C GLU A 49 -4.14 -1.43 -20.40
N PRO A 50 -5.02 -0.71 -19.68
CA PRO A 50 -6.40 -1.14 -19.46
C PRO A 50 -7.27 -0.92 -20.72
N LYS A 51 -7.94 -1.98 -21.19
CA LYS A 51 -8.87 -1.95 -22.35
C LYS A 51 -10.20 -2.68 -22.14
N LEU A 52 -10.61 -2.92 -20.90
CA LEU A 52 -11.55 -4.01 -20.60
C LEU A 52 -12.87 -3.63 -19.92
N ALA A 53 -13.05 -2.39 -19.45
CA ALA A 53 -14.25 -1.96 -18.71
C ALA A 53 -14.98 -0.78 -19.41
N THR A 54 -16.20 -0.46 -18.97
CA THR A 54 -16.91 0.75 -19.46
C THR A 54 -16.27 2.02 -18.92
N ASP A 55 -16.47 3.16 -19.60
CA ASP A 55 -15.91 4.44 -19.15
C ASP A 55 -16.24 4.75 -17.67
N GLU A 56 -17.49 4.54 -17.23
CA GLU A 56 -17.90 4.71 -15.83
C GLU A 56 -17.13 3.79 -14.87
N GLN A 57 -16.96 2.51 -15.23
CA GLN A 57 -16.19 1.56 -14.42
C GLN A 57 -14.71 1.95 -14.36
N ILE A 58 -14.16 2.49 -15.45
CA ILE A 58 -12.79 3.01 -15.50
C ILE A 58 -12.63 4.21 -14.58
N TRP A 59 -13.55 5.18 -14.56
CA TRP A 59 -13.48 6.34 -13.66
C TRP A 59 -13.54 5.92 -12.18
N LYS A 60 -14.48 5.02 -11.84
CA LYS A 60 -14.59 4.42 -10.50
C LYS A 60 -13.30 3.76 -10.05
N PHE A 61 -12.76 2.88 -10.89
CA PHE A 61 -11.53 2.13 -10.63
C PHE A 61 -10.27 3.01 -10.57
N ALA A 62 -10.17 4.02 -11.43
CA ALA A 62 -8.99 4.88 -11.55
C ALA A 62 -8.88 5.93 -10.44
N GLY A 63 -10.00 6.39 -9.86
CA GLY A 63 -9.94 7.45 -8.85
C GLY A 63 -11.21 7.75 -8.06
N GLU A 64 -12.42 7.64 -8.64
CA GLU A 64 -13.63 8.13 -7.94
C GLU A 64 -13.92 7.35 -6.65
N ASN A 65 -13.66 6.04 -6.63
CA ASN A 65 -13.87 5.22 -5.43
C ASN A 65 -12.95 5.62 -4.27
N ILE A 66 -11.65 5.86 -4.54
CA ILE A 66 -10.71 6.27 -3.49
C ILE A 66 -10.99 7.70 -3.02
N LEU A 67 -11.39 8.61 -3.92
CA LEU A 67 -11.80 9.97 -3.55
C LEU A 67 -13.07 9.98 -2.68
N ARG A 68 -14.05 9.10 -2.97
CA ARG A 68 -15.25 8.92 -2.14
C ARG A 68 -14.87 8.47 -0.73
N VAL A 69 -14.09 7.39 -0.61
CA VAL A 69 -13.62 6.86 0.69
C VAL A 69 -12.82 7.90 1.47
N TRP A 70 -11.97 8.68 0.80
CA TRP A 70 -11.21 9.76 1.42
C TRP A 70 -12.12 10.86 1.97
N THR A 71 -13.15 11.26 1.20
CA THR A 71 -14.15 12.26 1.61
C THR A 71 -14.96 11.80 2.83
N GLU A 72 -15.32 10.51 2.89
CA GLU A 72 -16.00 9.91 4.04
C GLU A 72 -15.09 9.89 5.29
N ALA A 73 -13.80 9.55 5.13
CA ALA A 73 -12.82 9.56 6.22
C ALA A 73 -12.58 10.99 6.77
N GLU A 74 -12.50 11.99 5.91
CA GLU A 74 -12.41 13.41 6.32
C GLU A 74 -13.67 13.86 7.05
N SER A 75 -14.84 13.48 6.55
CA SER A 75 -16.13 13.78 7.18
C SER A 75 -16.23 13.18 8.58
N PHE A 76 -15.84 11.91 8.74
CA PHE A 76 -15.77 11.24 10.05
C PHE A 76 -14.75 11.89 11.00
N SER A 77 -13.60 12.34 10.49
CA SER A 77 -12.62 13.11 11.26
C SER A 77 -13.21 14.39 11.84
N GLN A 78 -14.07 15.11 11.09
CA GLN A 78 -14.75 16.30 11.60
C GLN A 78 -15.79 15.97 12.67
N VAL A 79 -16.53 14.86 12.51
CA VAL A 79 -17.48 14.38 13.54
C VAL A 79 -16.75 14.15 14.87
N LEU A 80 -15.65 13.39 14.87
CA LEU A 80 -14.85 13.13 16.07
C LEU A 80 -14.32 14.42 16.73
N LYS A 81 -13.79 15.35 15.92
CA LYS A 81 -13.33 16.66 16.41
C LYS A 81 -14.47 17.47 17.05
N SER A 82 -15.65 17.48 16.44
CA SER A 82 -16.83 18.20 16.96
C SER A 82 -17.40 17.57 18.24
N ALA A 83 -17.25 16.25 18.40
CA ALA A 83 -17.59 15.53 19.63
C ALA A 83 -16.59 15.78 20.78
N GLY A 84 -15.45 16.43 20.51
CA GLY A 84 -14.38 16.65 21.49
C GLY A 84 -13.54 15.40 21.77
N GLU A 85 -13.58 14.41 20.87
CA GLU A 85 -12.79 13.18 21.00
C GLU A 85 -11.29 13.52 20.96
N LYS A 86 -10.54 12.90 21.88
CA LYS A 86 -9.09 13.15 21.98
C LYS A 86 -8.34 12.22 21.05
N SER A 87 -7.08 12.53 20.77
CA SER A 87 -6.20 11.55 20.15
C SER A 87 -6.08 10.33 21.07
N THR A 88 -6.00 9.14 20.49
CA THR A 88 -5.82 7.90 21.25
C THR A 88 -4.43 7.87 21.88
N GLU A 89 -4.34 8.28 23.14
CA GLU A 89 -3.10 8.25 23.95
C GLU A 89 -2.77 6.83 24.45
N GLU A 90 -2.96 5.80 23.61
CA GLU A 90 -2.64 4.41 23.96
C GLU A 90 -1.12 4.29 24.15
N THR A 91 -0.71 4.22 25.41
CA THR A 91 0.69 4.23 25.79
C THR A 91 1.29 2.86 25.56
N TRP A 92 2.22 2.78 24.60
CA TRP A 92 2.92 1.56 24.14
C TRP A 92 3.88 0.93 25.18
N LEU A 93 3.54 0.97 26.47
CA LEU A 93 4.33 0.46 27.58
C LEU A 93 4.49 -1.07 27.44
N GLY A 94 5.75 -1.53 27.34
CA GLY A 94 6.09 -2.95 27.26
C GLY A 94 6.27 -3.54 25.84
N ARG A 95 6.10 -2.74 24.76
CA ARG A 95 6.43 -3.19 23.38
C ARG A 95 7.93 -3.50 23.22
N LYS A 96 8.33 -4.77 23.29
CA LYS A 96 9.71 -5.20 22.96
C LYS A 96 10.00 -5.04 21.47
N TRP A 97 10.67 -3.95 21.10
CA TRP A 97 11.12 -3.70 19.73
C TRP A 97 12.23 -4.67 19.32
N THR A 98 11.86 -5.78 18.68
CA THR A 98 12.82 -6.65 17.99
C THR A 98 13.16 -6.03 16.63
N ARG A 99 14.41 -5.60 16.45
CA ARG A 99 14.91 -5.18 15.13
C ARG A 99 14.98 -6.43 14.24
N ALA A 100 14.08 -6.54 13.27
CA ALA A 100 14.26 -7.51 12.20
C ALA A 100 15.51 -7.09 11.41
N TYR A 101 16.59 -7.88 11.51
CA TYR A 101 17.77 -7.74 10.66
C TYR A 101 17.48 -8.29 9.26
N LEU A 102 16.42 -7.76 8.64
CA LEU A 102 16.26 -7.81 7.19
C LEU A 102 17.40 -6.98 6.60
N SER A 103 18.07 -7.51 5.57
CA SER A 103 18.92 -6.68 4.72
C SER A 103 18.08 -5.51 4.21
N MET A 104 18.49 -4.27 4.48
CA MET A 104 17.69 -3.11 4.09
C MET A 104 17.40 -3.15 2.58
N PRO A 105 16.15 -2.88 2.16
CA PRO A 105 15.79 -2.85 0.74
C PRO A 105 16.76 -1.98 -0.06
N PHE A 106 17.08 -2.41 -1.27
CA PHE A 106 18.08 -1.78 -2.14
C PHE A 106 17.86 -0.26 -2.30
N MET A 107 16.59 0.15 -2.30
CA MET A 107 16.09 1.53 -2.32
C MET A 107 16.76 2.47 -1.28
N PHE A 108 17.18 1.96 -0.11
CA PHE A 108 17.77 2.77 0.96
C PHE A 108 19.32 2.81 0.96
N MET A 109 19.99 2.12 0.03
CA MET A 109 21.46 2.08 -0.01
C MET A 109 22.11 3.46 -0.22
N THR A 110 21.45 4.34 -0.97
CA THR A 110 21.92 5.73 -1.20
C THR A 110 21.81 6.61 0.04
N ALA A 111 20.73 6.47 0.82
CA ALA A 111 20.55 7.18 2.09
C ALA A 111 21.63 6.77 3.12
N ARG A 112 22.04 5.49 3.12
CA ARG A 112 23.12 5.00 3.99
C ARG A 112 24.49 5.61 3.65
N ALA A 113 24.70 6.10 2.43
CA ALA A 113 25.95 6.78 2.04
C ALA A 113 26.05 8.23 2.58
N THR A 114 24.93 8.83 3.00
CA THR A 114 24.86 10.21 3.50
C THR A 114 24.61 10.32 5.01
N GLU A 115 24.38 9.19 5.70
CA GLU A 115 24.34 9.16 7.17
C GLU A 115 25.72 9.41 7.78
N SER A 116 25.87 10.54 8.49
CA SER A 116 27.05 10.80 9.31
C SER A 116 27.17 9.75 10.43
N PRO A 117 28.37 9.23 10.74
CA PRO A 117 28.57 8.18 11.75
C PRO A 117 27.96 8.51 13.12
N GLU A 118 27.90 9.80 13.45
CA GLU A 118 27.43 10.37 14.72
C GLU A 118 25.90 10.24 14.92
N LYS A 119 25.12 9.95 13.87
CA LYS A 119 23.68 9.66 13.99
C LYS A 119 23.38 8.19 14.31
N ARG A 120 24.39 7.33 14.36
CA ARG A 120 24.22 5.91 14.68
C ARG A 120 24.02 5.73 16.19
N ILE A 121 22.81 5.34 16.59
CA ILE A 121 22.49 4.97 17.97
C ILE A 121 23.48 3.87 18.43
N PRO A 122 24.11 3.98 19.62
CA PRO A 122 25.06 2.98 20.10
C PRO A 122 24.44 1.58 20.19
N GLU A 123 25.15 0.57 19.67
CA GLU A 123 24.78 -0.83 19.87
C GLU A 123 24.86 -1.17 21.37
N GLY A 124 23.75 -1.64 21.94
CA GLY A 124 23.63 -1.92 23.38
C GLY A 124 22.79 -0.93 24.20
N MET A 125 22.24 0.15 23.59
CA MET A 125 21.20 0.96 24.26
C MET A 125 19.88 0.18 24.37
N ASN A 126 19.66 -0.42 25.54
CA ASN A 126 18.35 -0.87 25.99
C ASN A 126 17.60 0.31 26.63
N TRP A 127 16.36 0.54 26.19
CA TRP A 127 15.36 1.41 26.83
C TRP A 127 14.42 0.56 27.69
#